data_AF-A0A412LJ64-F1
#
_entry.id   AF-A0A412LJ64-F1
#
_cell.length_a   1.000
_cell.length_b   1.000
_cell.length_c   1.000
_cell.angle_alpha   90.00
_cell.angle_beta   90.00
_cell.angle_gamma   90.00
#
_symmetry.space_group_name_H-M   'P 1'
#
loop_
_entity.id
_entity.type
_entity.pdbx_description
1 polymer ?
#
loop_
_entity_poly.entity_id
_entity_poly.type
_entity_poly.pdbx_seq_one_letter_code
_entity_poly.pdbx_strand_id
1 'polypeptide(L)'
;MAYDAKKIYYRFDDHLSRLVLDYEASRQISPESESLYHGLPTDPYDEGLFVEHNVKRGLRNADGSGVVAGLTRISDVHGYNKVDGKVVPDQGKLTLRGYSIEDLVNNAQAENRYGYEEVAYLLITGSLPNKEELDGFCERLGAFRHLSDEYVKEFPMTTVSSSIMNVLQRAVLLLYAFDAEPDVITPEHEIDVAISMLARLPRIAAFAHMASIAKLRGSEVHVPHPTPGLSTAETILQVLRGGMAFNRDEAMLLDVMLMLHAEHGGGNNSTFACRVLSSSATDPYSAYAAAIGSLKGPRHGGANAKVVSMHEDIRAHVSNWEDEDEVAAYLGKILDKQAFDGTGLIYGMGHAVYTLSDPRAEVCRRYARSLAAKKDLGEEFALIERIERLAPQVMRDHGMTKPICANIDLYTGFIYKMLGVPETLFTPLFAVARMAGWSAHRMEELFCAHRIIRPAYRPVIEQLEYKPLADR
;
A
#
# COMPACT_ATOMS: atom_id res chain seq x y z
N MET A 1 39.06 7.29 24.91
CA MET A 1 38.32 8.25 24.06
C MET A 1 36.90 7.73 23.92
N ALA A 2 35.92 8.60 24.14
CA ALA A 2 34.50 8.33 23.97
C ALA A 2 34.16 8.11 22.48
N TYR A 3 33.01 7.47 22.23
CA TYR A 3 32.44 7.33 20.89
C TYR A 3 32.00 8.70 20.38
N ASP A 4 32.86 9.36 19.60
CA ASP A 4 32.49 10.52 18.78
C ASP A 4 31.95 10.01 17.43
N ALA A 5 30.76 10.46 17.05
CA ALA A 5 29.93 9.94 15.96
C ALA A 5 30.46 10.21 14.54
N LYS A 6 31.79 10.29 14.36
CA LYS A 6 32.44 10.46 13.06
C LYS A 6 33.17 9.23 12.54
N LYS A 7 33.26 8.13 13.29
CA LYS A 7 34.06 6.96 12.89
C LYS A 7 33.51 5.65 13.47
N ILE A 8 32.57 5.02 12.76
CA ILE A 8 32.22 3.60 12.99
C ILE A 8 33.29 2.74 12.32
N TYR A 9 34.05 1.96 13.08
CA TYR A 9 34.99 0.94 12.55
C TYR A 9 34.99 -0.29 13.47
N TYR A 10 34.75 -1.48 12.90
CA TYR A 10 34.96 -2.76 13.58
C TYR A 10 36.34 -3.36 13.20
N ARG A 11 37.02 -3.93 14.20
CA ARG A 11 38.29 -4.70 14.16
C ARG A 11 38.05 -6.11 13.57
N PHE A 12 39.03 -6.87 13.06
CA PHE A 12 40.27 -7.34 13.69
C PHE A 12 41.39 -7.66 12.68
N ASP A 13 42.61 -7.27 13.07
CA ASP A 13 43.94 -7.84 12.79
C ASP A 13 44.39 -8.14 11.34
N ASP A 14 44.87 -7.11 10.63
CA ASP A 14 46.20 -7.06 9.97
C ASP A 14 46.39 -5.78 9.11
N HIS A 15 47.61 -5.57 8.64
CA HIS A 15 48.28 -4.27 8.53
C HIS A 15 48.21 -3.69 7.10
N LEU A 16 47.68 -2.47 6.98
CA LEU A 16 47.91 -1.52 5.86
C LEU A 16 47.51 -1.98 4.44
N SER A 17 46.20 -1.97 4.14
CA SER A 17 45.60 -1.31 2.94
C SER A 17 44.25 -1.92 2.60
N ARG A 18 43.16 -1.15 2.80
CA ARG A 18 41.87 -1.17 2.07
C ARG A 18 40.89 -0.26 2.81
N LEU A 19 41.12 1.05 2.68
CA LEU A 19 40.26 2.11 3.23
C LEU A 19 39.16 2.56 2.25
N VAL A 20 38.91 1.77 1.20
CA VAL A 20 37.79 1.94 0.28
C VAL A 20 37.25 0.53 0.06
N LEU A 21 35.97 0.31 0.36
CA LEU A 21 35.25 -0.82 -0.23
C LEU A 21 35.25 -0.53 -1.73
N ASP A 22 36.20 -1.12 -2.45
CA ASP A 22 36.13 -1.19 -3.90
C ASP A 22 34.91 -2.06 -4.22
N TYR A 23 33.77 -1.40 -4.41
CA TYR A 23 32.49 -2.05 -4.62
C TYR A 23 32.48 -2.92 -5.89
N GLU A 24 33.26 -2.54 -6.90
CA GLU A 24 33.41 -3.35 -8.11
C GLU A 24 34.21 -4.62 -7.79
N ALA A 25 35.39 -4.48 -7.19
CA ALA A 25 36.21 -5.63 -6.80
C ALA A 25 35.50 -6.54 -5.77
N SER A 26 34.77 -5.98 -4.79
CA SER A 26 34.04 -6.76 -3.79
C SER A 26 32.82 -7.49 -4.36
N ARG A 27 32.38 -7.14 -5.58
CA ARG A 27 31.28 -7.80 -6.30
C ARG A 27 31.78 -8.76 -7.37
N GLN A 28 33.10 -8.81 -7.64
CA GLN A 28 33.65 -9.81 -8.53
C GLN A 28 33.44 -11.19 -7.90
N ILE A 29 32.75 -12.06 -8.64
CA ILE A 29 32.55 -13.44 -8.24
C ILE A 29 33.89 -14.15 -8.42
N SER A 30 34.54 -14.49 -7.30
CA SER A 30 35.73 -15.33 -7.31
C SER A 30 35.32 -16.82 -7.39
N PRO A 31 36.22 -17.72 -7.81
CA PRO A 31 35.95 -19.16 -7.79
C PRO A 31 35.51 -19.67 -6.41
N GLU A 32 36.05 -19.10 -5.33
CA GLU A 32 35.70 -19.46 -3.95
C GLU A 32 34.30 -19.00 -3.55
N SER A 33 33.79 -17.94 -4.19
CA SER A 33 32.46 -17.39 -3.92
C SER A 33 31.41 -17.88 -4.92
N GLU A 34 31.81 -18.58 -5.99
CA GLU A 34 30.94 -19.00 -7.09
C GLU A 34 29.71 -19.77 -6.59
N SER A 35 29.89 -20.65 -5.60
CA SER A 35 28.80 -21.43 -4.99
C SER A 35 27.77 -20.59 -4.21
N LEU A 36 28.11 -19.36 -3.79
CA LEU A 36 27.15 -18.43 -3.19
C LEU A 36 26.18 -17.84 -4.23
N TYR A 37 26.61 -17.77 -5.48
CA TYR A 37 25.86 -17.18 -6.59
C TYR A 37 25.24 -18.23 -7.51
N HIS A 38 25.85 -19.42 -7.57
CA HIS A 38 25.47 -20.52 -8.44
C HIS A 38 25.28 -21.80 -7.62
N GLY A 39 24.16 -22.50 -7.81
CA GLY A 39 23.84 -23.71 -7.05
C GLY A 39 22.99 -23.51 -5.79
N LEU A 40 22.49 -22.29 -5.55
CA LEU A 40 21.39 -22.08 -4.60
C LEU A 40 20.18 -22.92 -5.04
N PRO A 41 19.47 -23.59 -4.12
CA PRO A 41 18.25 -24.31 -4.45
C PRO A 41 17.12 -23.31 -4.73
N THR A 42 17.07 -22.81 -5.96
CA THR A 42 16.09 -21.83 -6.45
C THR A 42 14.99 -22.46 -7.30
N ASP A 43 15.10 -23.76 -7.56
CA ASP A 43 14.07 -24.49 -8.29
C ASP A 43 12.72 -24.36 -7.55
N PRO A 44 11.62 -24.12 -8.26
CA PRO A 44 10.31 -24.14 -7.67
C PRO A 44 10.04 -25.49 -7.00
N TYR A 45 9.40 -25.47 -5.83
CA TYR A 45 8.91 -26.68 -5.19
C TYR A 45 7.95 -27.43 -6.11
N ASP A 46 8.03 -28.76 -6.10
CA ASP A 46 7.02 -29.62 -6.73
C ASP A 46 5.62 -29.29 -6.16
N GLU A 47 4.66 -29.05 -7.05
CA GLU A 47 3.28 -28.77 -6.69
C GLU A 47 2.64 -29.89 -5.84
N GLY A 48 3.05 -31.14 -6.06
CA GLY A 48 2.60 -32.31 -5.31
C GLY A 48 2.88 -32.22 -3.81
N LEU A 49 3.99 -31.59 -3.41
CA LEU A 49 4.38 -31.46 -2.00
C LEU A 49 3.39 -30.61 -1.19
N PHE A 50 2.81 -29.58 -1.81
CA PHE A 50 1.82 -28.74 -1.13
C PHE A 50 0.53 -29.52 -0.85
N VAL A 51 0.14 -30.41 -1.76
CA VAL A 51 -1.03 -31.28 -1.61
C VAL A 51 -0.75 -32.36 -0.57
N GLU A 52 0.37 -33.07 -0.70
CA GLU A 52 0.78 -34.15 0.20
C GLU A 52 0.83 -33.70 1.67
N HIS A 53 1.41 -32.53 1.92
CA HIS A 53 1.59 -32.01 3.27
C HIS A 53 0.49 -31.01 3.70
N ASN A 54 -0.58 -30.85 2.90
CA ASN A 54 -1.69 -29.94 3.16
C ASN A 54 -1.22 -28.49 3.47
N VAL A 55 -0.19 -28.02 2.78
CA VAL A 55 0.41 -26.70 3.00
C VAL A 55 -0.46 -25.62 2.37
N LYS A 56 -0.87 -24.63 3.18
CA LYS A 56 -1.68 -23.50 2.74
C LYS A 56 -0.81 -22.40 2.12
N ARG A 57 -0.27 -22.68 0.93
CA ARG A 57 0.60 -21.74 0.19
C ARG A 57 -0.10 -20.38 0.03
N GLY A 58 0.58 -19.31 0.46
CA GLY A 58 0.02 -17.96 0.45
C GLY A 58 -1.22 -17.75 1.35
N LEU A 59 -1.42 -18.60 2.36
CA LEU A 59 -2.61 -18.62 3.21
C LEU A 59 -3.90 -18.79 2.40
N ARG A 60 -3.87 -19.76 1.48
CA ARG A 60 -5.01 -20.17 0.64
C ARG A 60 -5.30 -21.65 0.79
N ASN A 61 -6.58 -21.99 0.72
CA ASN A 61 -7.07 -23.35 0.60
C ASN A 61 -6.96 -23.85 -0.85
N ALA A 62 -7.09 -25.16 -1.05
CA ALA A 62 -7.02 -25.77 -2.38
C ALA A 62 -8.14 -25.31 -3.33
N ASP A 63 -9.28 -24.88 -2.78
CA ASP A 63 -10.40 -24.28 -3.52
C ASP A 63 -10.15 -22.80 -3.88
N GLY A 64 -8.99 -22.23 -3.52
CA GLY A 64 -8.63 -20.83 -3.73
C GLY A 64 -9.17 -19.87 -2.66
N SER A 65 -9.98 -20.33 -1.71
CA SER A 65 -10.48 -19.49 -0.62
C SER A 65 -9.38 -19.11 0.38
N GLY A 66 -9.52 -17.96 1.04
CA GLY A 66 -8.61 -17.53 2.10
C GLY A 66 -8.62 -18.47 3.30
N VAL A 67 -7.45 -18.67 3.94
CA VAL A 67 -7.40 -19.25 5.29
C VAL A 67 -7.97 -18.23 6.28
N VAL A 68 -8.92 -18.67 7.10
CA VAL A 68 -9.47 -17.85 8.20
C VAL A 68 -8.45 -17.84 9.33
N ALA A 69 -7.61 -16.80 9.37
CA ALA A 69 -6.49 -16.69 10.31
C ALA A 69 -6.84 -16.07 11.66
N GLY A 70 -7.99 -15.40 11.78
CA GLY A 70 -8.44 -14.75 13.01
C GLY A 70 -9.84 -14.15 12.89
N LEU A 71 -10.40 -13.75 14.03
CA LEU A 71 -11.65 -12.99 14.09
C LEU A 71 -11.35 -11.50 13.90
N THR A 72 -12.35 -10.74 13.45
CA THR A 72 -12.29 -9.27 13.41
C THR A 72 -13.67 -8.65 13.54
N ARG A 73 -13.75 -7.48 14.18
CA ARG A 73 -14.92 -6.60 14.25
C ARG A 73 -14.72 -5.32 13.44
N ILE A 74 -13.63 -5.21 12.67
CA ILE A 74 -13.22 -3.97 11.99
C ILE A 74 -13.85 -3.86 10.62
N SER A 75 -13.72 -4.91 9.80
CA SER A 75 -14.18 -4.87 8.42
C SER A 75 -14.44 -6.24 7.85
N ASP A 76 -15.30 -6.31 6.84
CA ASP A 76 -15.53 -7.48 6.01
C ASP A 76 -15.35 -7.15 4.52
N VAL A 77 -14.72 -8.07 3.80
CA VAL A 77 -14.50 -8.01 2.35
C VAL A 77 -15.20 -9.23 1.75
N HIS A 78 -16.42 -9.01 1.28
CA HIS A 78 -17.23 -10.06 0.68
C HIS A 78 -17.11 -10.00 -0.84
N GLY A 79 -16.92 -11.15 -1.47
CA GLY A 79 -16.88 -11.26 -2.93
C GLY A 79 -17.40 -12.59 -3.47
N TYR A 80 -17.79 -13.53 -2.61
CA TYR A 80 -18.31 -14.82 -3.00
C TYR A 80 -19.11 -15.44 -1.86
N ASN A 81 -20.03 -16.33 -2.20
CA ASN A 81 -20.74 -17.18 -1.24
C ASN A 81 -20.13 -18.60 -1.21
N LYS A 82 -20.40 -19.35 -0.14
CA LYS A 82 -20.18 -20.80 -0.10
C LYS A 82 -21.52 -21.52 -0.09
N VAL A 83 -21.87 -22.19 -1.18
CA VAL A 83 -23.09 -22.99 -1.33
C VAL A 83 -22.68 -24.43 -1.54
N ASP A 84 -23.13 -25.34 -0.66
CA ASP A 84 -22.78 -26.77 -0.68
C ASP A 84 -21.25 -27.03 -0.73
N GLY A 85 -20.48 -26.21 -0.01
CA GLY A 85 -19.01 -26.30 0.05
C GLY A 85 -18.28 -25.77 -1.19
N LYS A 86 -18.99 -25.25 -2.20
CA LYS A 86 -18.42 -24.64 -3.40
C LYS A 86 -18.47 -23.12 -3.35
N VAL A 87 -17.42 -22.49 -3.85
CA VAL A 87 -17.34 -21.02 -3.99
C VAL A 87 -18.22 -20.59 -5.18
N VAL A 88 -19.18 -19.71 -4.91
CA VAL A 88 -20.08 -19.13 -5.91
C VAL A 88 -19.83 -17.62 -5.97
N PRO A 89 -19.54 -17.04 -7.16
CA PRO A 89 -19.30 -15.61 -7.32
C PRO A 89 -20.47 -14.74 -6.81
N ASP A 90 -20.17 -13.59 -6.24
CA ASP A 90 -21.17 -12.62 -5.76
C ASP A 90 -20.70 -11.18 -5.99
N GLN A 91 -21.62 -10.23 -5.87
CA GLN A 91 -21.32 -8.80 -5.86
C GLN A 91 -20.40 -8.47 -4.69
N GLY A 92 -19.39 -7.65 -4.97
CA GLY A 92 -18.44 -7.22 -3.96
C GLY A 92 -19.11 -6.32 -2.93
N LYS A 93 -18.83 -6.55 -1.65
CA LYS A 93 -19.23 -5.66 -0.56
C LYS A 93 -18.03 -5.39 0.33
N LEU A 94 -17.85 -4.13 0.69
CA LEU A 94 -16.88 -3.72 1.70
C LEU A 94 -17.64 -3.07 2.84
N THR A 95 -17.52 -3.67 4.01
CA THR A 95 -18.19 -3.20 5.22
C THR A 95 -17.14 -2.80 6.24
N LEU A 96 -17.24 -1.59 6.80
CA LEU A 96 -16.39 -1.07 7.86
C LEU A 96 -17.25 -0.87 9.11
N ARG A 97 -16.96 -1.59 10.21
CA ARG A 97 -17.72 -1.55 11.47
C ARG A 97 -19.25 -1.71 11.30
N GLY A 98 -19.67 -2.47 10.29
CA GLY A 98 -21.09 -2.71 9.98
C GLY A 98 -21.70 -1.76 8.94
N TYR A 99 -20.99 -0.72 8.50
CA TYR A 99 -21.46 0.22 7.47
C TYR A 99 -20.84 -0.10 6.11
N SER A 100 -21.62 -0.02 5.03
CA SER A 100 -21.05 -0.17 3.69
C SER A 100 -20.14 1.00 3.36
N ILE A 101 -19.03 0.75 2.65
CA ILE A 101 -18.13 1.83 2.21
C ILE A 101 -18.87 2.84 1.29
N GLU A 102 -19.81 2.35 0.50
CA GLU A 102 -20.60 3.18 -0.40
C GLU A 102 -21.48 4.15 0.40
N ASP A 103 -22.15 3.70 1.45
CA ASP A 103 -22.96 4.56 2.32
C ASP A 103 -22.08 5.61 3.00
N LEU A 104 -20.94 5.23 3.55
CA LEU A 104 -20.01 6.16 4.20
C LEU A 104 -19.57 7.27 3.23
N VAL A 105 -19.18 6.91 2.01
CA VAL A 105 -18.79 7.89 0.98
C VAL A 105 -20.00 8.71 0.54
N ASN A 106 -21.12 8.08 0.17
CA ASN A 106 -22.29 8.77 -0.39
C ASN A 106 -22.87 9.80 0.58
N ASN A 107 -22.97 9.47 1.87
CA ASN A 107 -23.53 10.38 2.87
C ASN A 107 -22.61 11.57 3.13
N ALA A 108 -21.29 11.34 3.30
CA ALA A 108 -20.33 12.44 3.44
C ALA A 108 -20.38 13.40 2.24
N GLN A 109 -20.49 12.84 1.02
CA GLN A 109 -20.56 13.63 -0.22
C GLN A 109 -21.90 14.37 -0.35
N ALA A 110 -23.02 13.76 0.04
CA ALA A 110 -24.34 14.40 0.05
C ALA A 110 -24.41 15.58 1.03
N GLU A 111 -23.71 15.48 2.15
CA GLU A 111 -23.53 16.57 3.13
C GLU A 111 -22.48 17.61 2.69
N ASN A 112 -21.81 17.39 1.57
CA ASN A 112 -20.70 18.20 1.09
C ASN A 112 -19.60 18.35 2.17
N ARG A 113 -19.23 17.25 2.83
CA ARG A 113 -18.19 17.17 3.88
C ARG A 113 -17.10 16.16 3.50
N TYR A 114 -15.88 16.39 3.99
CA TYR A 114 -14.81 15.39 3.96
C TYR A 114 -15.12 14.23 4.90
N GLY A 115 -14.98 13.00 4.44
CA GLY A 115 -15.34 11.78 5.16
C GLY A 115 -14.16 10.95 5.67
N TYR A 116 -12.91 11.22 5.24
CA TYR A 116 -11.77 10.39 5.66
C TYR A 116 -11.54 10.40 7.17
N GLU A 117 -11.58 11.58 7.82
CA GLU A 117 -11.41 11.69 9.27
C GLU A 117 -12.50 10.94 10.05
N GLU A 118 -13.75 10.96 9.57
CA GLU A 118 -14.85 10.20 10.17
C GLU A 118 -14.65 8.69 10.02
N VAL A 119 -14.21 8.23 8.85
CA VAL A 119 -13.89 6.81 8.62
C VAL A 119 -12.72 6.38 9.52
N ALA A 120 -11.70 7.21 9.67
CA ALA A 120 -10.57 6.93 10.56
C ALA A 120 -11.03 6.84 12.03
N TYR A 121 -11.87 7.78 12.48
CA TYR A 121 -12.50 7.71 13.80
C TYR A 121 -13.28 6.42 13.98
N LEU A 122 -14.19 6.09 13.05
CA LEU A 122 -15.00 4.87 13.08
C LEU A 122 -14.15 3.61 13.21
N LEU A 123 -13.07 3.51 12.43
CA LEU A 123 -12.19 2.34 12.46
C LEU A 123 -11.49 2.20 13.83
N ILE A 124 -10.98 3.29 14.39
CA ILE A 124 -10.26 3.33 15.66
C ILE A 124 -11.20 3.06 16.84
N THR A 125 -12.34 3.75 16.91
CA THR A 125 -13.24 3.75 18.08
C THR A 125 -14.31 2.67 18.02
N GLY A 126 -14.68 2.22 16.82
CA GLY A 126 -15.74 1.25 16.58
C GLY A 126 -17.13 1.83 16.37
N SER A 127 -17.31 3.15 16.50
CA SER A 127 -18.59 3.84 16.35
C SER A 127 -18.43 5.13 15.54
N LEU A 128 -19.49 5.55 14.83
CA LEU A 128 -19.49 6.86 14.17
C LEU A 128 -19.44 7.98 15.23
N PRO A 129 -18.67 9.05 14.98
CA PRO A 129 -18.61 10.19 15.88
C PRO A 129 -19.90 11.01 15.82
N ASN A 130 -20.27 11.65 16.93
CA ASN A 130 -21.11 12.84 16.85
C ASN A 130 -20.29 14.06 16.36
N LYS A 131 -20.94 15.22 16.20
CA LYS A 131 -20.29 16.41 15.66
C LYS A 131 -19.12 16.87 16.55
N GLU A 132 -19.34 16.97 17.85
CA GLU A 132 -18.34 17.43 18.81
C GLU A 132 -17.13 16.48 18.88
N GLU A 133 -17.37 15.17 18.80
CA GLU A 133 -16.34 14.14 18.73
C GLU A 133 -15.50 14.25 17.46
N LEU A 134 -16.16 14.46 16.30
CA LEU A 134 -15.47 14.62 15.02
C LEU A 134 -14.65 15.91 14.97
N ASP A 135 -15.21 17.01 15.46
CA ASP A 135 -14.53 18.31 15.54
C ASP A 135 -13.28 18.18 16.45
N GLY A 136 -13.43 17.58 17.63
CA GLY A 136 -12.31 17.31 18.53
C GLY A 136 -11.25 16.38 17.94
N PHE A 137 -11.65 15.36 17.19
CA PHE A 137 -10.73 14.48 16.48
C PHE A 137 -9.94 15.22 15.39
N CYS A 138 -10.62 16.06 14.60
CA CYS A 138 -9.99 16.90 13.57
C CYS A 138 -9.01 17.91 14.19
N GLU A 139 -9.36 18.53 15.33
CA GLU A 139 -8.48 19.44 16.06
C GLU A 139 -7.20 18.74 16.53
N ARG A 140 -7.33 17.53 17.09
CA ARG A 140 -6.17 16.72 17.50
C ARG A 140 -5.28 16.39 16.30
N LEU A 141 -5.86 15.93 15.18
CA LEU A 141 -5.09 15.70 13.95
C LEU A 141 -4.37 16.97 13.50
N GLY A 142 -5.07 18.11 13.51
CA GLY A 142 -4.50 19.43 13.18
C GLY A 142 -3.28 19.79 14.02
N ALA A 143 -3.33 19.54 15.34
CA ALA A 143 -2.23 19.79 16.26
C ALA A 143 -0.99 18.93 15.98
N PHE A 144 -1.17 17.68 15.55
CA PHE A 144 -0.06 16.77 15.25
C PHE A 144 0.57 16.96 13.86
N ARG A 145 -0.05 17.72 12.96
CA ARG A 145 0.48 17.98 11.59
C ARG A 145 1.76 18.80 11.58
N HIS A 146 2.05 19.55 12.63
CA HIS A 146 3.31 20.28 12.73
C HIS A 146 4.47 19.29 12.93
N LEU A 147 5.43 19.33 12.01
CA LEU A 147 6.72 18.64 12.14
C LEU A 147 7.70 19.66 12.70
N SER A 148 8.38 19.32 13.80
CA SER A 148 9.35 20.23 14.42
C SER A 148 10.52 20.51 13.47
N ASP A 149 11.14 21.69 13.60
CA ASP A 149 12.31 22.05 12.80
C ASP A 149 13.46 21.07 12.97
N GLU A 150 13.63 20.52 14.18
CA GLU A 150 14.59 19.45 14.47
C GLU A 150 14.31 18.20 13.65
N TYR A 151 13.05 17.74 13.65
CA TYR A 151 12.63 16.59 12.85
C TYR A 151 12.86 16.85 11.36
N VAL A 152 12.45 18.02 10.85
CA VAL A 152 12.57 18.37 9.43
C VAL A 152 14.03 18.47 8.97
N LYS A 153 14.91 19.03 9.82
CA LYS A 153 16.36 19.12 9.56
C LYS A 153 16.98 17.75 9.41
N GLU A 154 16.62 16.82 10.29
CA GLU A 154 17.11 15.44 10.23
C GLU A 154 16.42 14.66 9.09
N PHE A 155 15.12 14.86 8.88
CA PHE A 155 14.29 14.01 8.03
C PHE A 155 13.08 14.75 7.43
N PRO A 156 12.81 14.66 6.10
CA PRO A 156 13.47 13.81 5.11
C PRO A 156 14.69 14.47 4.42
N MET A 157 15.12 15.66 4.84
CA MET A 157 16.11 16.48 4.12
C MET A 157 17.48 15.82 3.93
N THR A 158 18.00 15.10 4.93
CA THR A 158 19.31 14.45 4.82
C THR A 158 19.24 13.07 4.17
N THR A 159 18.05 12.45 4.13
CA THR A 159 17.85 11.06 3.68
C THR A 159 16.95 10.95 2.45
N VAL A 160 16.94 11.98 1.60
CA VAL A 160 16.20 11.99 0.33
C VAL A 160 16.45 10.72 -0.47
N SER A 161 15.37 10.10 -0.96
CA SER A 161 15.42 8.84 -1.72
C SER A 161 14.39 8.87 -2.85
N SER A 162 14.65 8.11 -3.92
CA SER A 162 13.69 7.88 -4.99
C SER A 162 12.46 7.08 -4.54
N SER A 163 12.59 6.26 -3.47
CA SER A 163 11.47 5.49 -2.92
C SER A 163 10.85 6.21 -1.74
N ILE A 164 9.74 6.92 -1.98
CA ILE A 164 9.00 7.61 -0.91
C ILE A 164 8.43 6.62 0.12
N MET A 165 8.09 5.39 -0.27
CA MET A 165 7.71 4.33 0.67
C MET A 165 8.83 4.00 1.68
N ASN A 166 10.09 3.93 1.22
CA ASN A 166 11.23 3.76 2.13
C ASN A 166 11.44 4.99 3.02
N VAL A 167 11.15 6.19 2.51
CA VAL A 167 11.17 7.41 3.32
C VAL A 167 10.11 7.27 4.42
N LEU A 168 8.85 7.01 4.10
CA LEU A 168 7.80 6.80 5.12
C LEU A 168 8.17 5.74 6.16
N GLN A 169 8.72 4.60 5.74
CA GLN A 169 9.15 3.56 6.67
C GLN A 169 10.23 4.06 7.65
N ARG A 170 11.25 4.78 7.16
CA ARG A 170 12.26 5.42 8.03
C ARG A 170 11.67 6.52 8.91
N ALA A 171 10.71 7.29 8.38
CA ALA A 171 10.04 8.37 9.09
C ALA A 171 9.32 7.85 10.33
N VAL A 172 8.58 6.74 10.16
CA VAL A 172 7.86 6.07 11.25
C VAL A 172 8.84 5.55 12.29
N LEU A 173 9.89 4.83 11.88
CA LEU A 173 10.91 4.33 12.82
C LEU A 173 11.67 5.46 13.51
N LEU A 174 11.86 6.61 12.87
CA LEU A 174 12.48 7.76 13.50
C LEU A 174 11.57 8.40 14.54
N LEU A 175 10.24 8.41 14.33
CA LEU A 175 9.28 8.94 15.30
C LEU A 175 9.31 8.18 16.64
N TYR A 176 9.75 6.91 16.65
CA TYR A 176 10.05 6.16 17.88
C TYR A 176 10.99 6.94 18.82
N ALA A 177 12.02 7.60 18.27
CA ALA A 177 13.00 8.34 19.07
C ALA A 177 12.47 9.67 19.64
N PHE A 178 11.31 10.14 19.16
CA PHE A 178 10.64 11.37 19.62
C PHE A 178 9.42 11.09 20.51
N ASP A 179 9.15 9.82 20.78
CA ASP A 179 8.17 9.38 21.76
C ASP A 179 8.87 9.21 23.12
N ALA A 180 8.25 9.71 24.19
CA ALA A 180 8.81 9.61 25.54
C ALA A 180 8.69 8.18 26.10
N GLU A 181 7.70 7.42 25.64
CA GLU A 181 7.37 6.08 26.12
C GLU A 181 7.06 5.12 24.96
N PRO A 182 7.98 4.94 23.99
CA PRO A 182 7.67 4.32 22.70
C PRO A 182 7.25 2.85 22.79
N ASP A 183 7.67 2.13 23.84
CA ASP A 183 7.35 0.72 24.04
C ASP A 183 6.07 0.50 24.88
N VAL A 184 5.42 1.58 25.33
CA VAL A 184 4.12 1.47 26.02
C VAL A 184 3.05 1.04 25.02
N ILE A 185 2.16 0.15 25.47
CA ILE A 185 1.10 -0.44 24.65
C ILE A 185 -0.27 -0.31 25.33
N THR A 186 -0.47 0.72 26.15
CA THR A 186 -1.78 1.02 26.72
C THR A 186 -2.73 1.55 25.65
N PRO A 187 -4.05 1.38 25.80
CA PRO A 187 -5.02 1.90 24.83
C PRO A 187 -4.84 3.41 24.54
N GLU A 188 -4.57 4.21 25.56
CA GLU A 188 -4.39 5.66 25.43
C GLU A 188 -3.16 5.99 24.57
N HIS A 189 -2.03 5.33 24.83
CA HIS A 189 -0.80 5.54 24.06
C HIS A 189 -0.96 5.08 22.60
N GLU A 190 -1.57 3.92 22.37
CA GLU A 190 -1.83 3.41 21.01
C GLU A 190 -2.74 4.37 20.20
N ILE A 191 -3.73 4.98 20.85
CA ILE A 191 -4.59 6.00 20.22
C ILE A 191 -3.78 7.26 19.90
N ASP A 192 -2.93 7.73 20.82
CA ASP A 192 -2.09 8.91 20.62
C ASP A 192 -1.10 8.71 19.47
N VAL A 193 -0.46 7.54 19.38
CA VAL A 193 0.42 7.18 18.28
C VAL A 193 -0.36 7.06 16.96
N ALA A 194 -1.54 6.45 16.96
CA ALA A 194 -2.39 6.34 15.78
C ALA A 194 -2.77 7.73 15.22
N ILE A 195 -3.22 8.66 16.09
CA ILE A 195 -3.56 10.04 15.70
C ILE A 195 -2.32 10.77 15.18
N SER A 196 -1.17 10.60 15.84
CA SER A 196 0.12 11.13 15.40
C SER A 196 0.49 10.63 13.99
N MET A 197 0.33 9.34 13.70
CA MET A 197 0.61 8.78 12.36
C MET A 197 -0.36 9.31 11.30
N LEU A 198 -1.67 9.30 11.59
CA LEU A 198 -2.71 9.83 10.70
C LEU A 198 -2.48 11.29 10.33
N ALA A 199 -2.00 12.10 11.29
CA ALA A 199 -1.70 13.51 11.06
C ALA A 199 -0.39 13.74 10.29
N ARG A 200 0.67 12.99 10.62
CA ARG A 200 2.03 13.27 10.15
C ARG A 200 2.37 12.61 8.82
N LEU A 201 1.94 11.36 8.59
CA LEU A 201 2.27 10.63 7.36
C LEU A 201 1.82 11.33 6.06
N PRO A 202 0.62 11.93 5.95
CA PRO A 202 0.21 12.66 4.75
C PRO A 202 1.21 13.76 4.39
N ARG A 203 1.63 14.55 5.39
CA ARG A 203 2.57 15.66 5.22
C ARG A 203 3.98 15.16 4.93
N ILE A 204 4.44 14.12 5.62
CA ILE A 204 5.76 13.52 5.39
C ILE A 204 5.85 12.95 3.97
N ALA A 205 4.80 12.27 3.47
CA ALA A 205 4.78 11.72 2.12
C ALA A 205 4.96 12.84 1.07
N ALA A 206 4.11 13.87 1.14
CA ALA A 206 4.14 14.98 0.19
C ALA A 206 5.46 15.78 0.30
N PHE A 207 5.97 16.01 1.51
CA PHE A 207 7.25 16.67 1.73
C PHE A 207 8.40 15.82 1.16
N ALA A 208 8.45 14.52 1.44
CA ALA A 208 9.49 13.64 0.90
C ALA A 208 9.58 13.70 -0.62
N HIS A 209 8.42 13.77 -1.31
CA HIS A 209 8.39 14.00 -2.75
C HIS A 209 9.00 15.36 -3.12
N MET A 210 8.53 16.45 -2.51
CA MET A 210 9.02 17.80 -2.80
C MET A 210 10.53 17.93 -2.56
N ALA A 211 11.05 17.35 -1.48
CA ALA A 211 12.47 17.32 -1.16
C ALA A 211 13.27 16.51 -2.20
N SER A 212 12.71 15.39 -2.69
CA SER A 212 13.32 14.58 -3.75
C SER A 212 13.46 15.36 -5.06
N ILE A 213 12.39 16.05 -5.48
CA ILE A 213 12.42 16.88 -6.68
C ILE A 213 13.36 18.08 -6.52
N ALA A 214 13.35 18.75 -5.37
CA ALA A 214 14.24 19.88 -5.10
C ALA A 214 15.72 19.47 -5.17
N LYS A 215 16.07 18.32 -4.56
CA LYS A 215 17.43 17.75 -4.64
C LYS A 215 17.85 17.45 -6.07
N LEU A 216 16.96 16.84 -6.88
CA LEU A 216 17.24 16.54 -8.29
C LEU A 216 17.45 17.81 -9.13
N ARG A 217 16.76 18.90 -8.80
CA ARG A 217 16.84 20.19 -9.51
C ARG A 217 17.93 21.12 -8.98
N GLY A 218 18.56 20.81 -7.85
CA GLY A 218 19.47 21.72 -7.16
C GLY A 218 18.78 22.98 -6.63
N SER A 219 17.48 22.89 -6.31
CA SER A 219 16.68 24.00 -5.77
C SER A 219 16.42 23.83 -4.28
N GLU A 220 16.05 24.92 -3.61
CA GLU A 220 15.52 24.84 -2.25
C GLU A 220 14.12 24.20 -2.25
N VAL A 221 13.81 23.51 -1.16
CA VAL A 221 12.46 22.98 -0.92
C VAL A 221 11.63 24.01 -0.18
N HIS A 222 10.42 24.27 -0.67
CA HIS A 222 9.45 25.09 0.04
C HIS A 222 8.26 24.23 0.42
N VAL A 223 8.00 24.12 1.73
CA VAL A 223 6.83 23.41 2.25
C VAL A 223 6.04 24.38 3.15
N PRO A 224 4.78 24.69 2.81
CA PRO A 224 3.96 25.59 3.61
C PRO A 224 3.71 25.00 4.99
N HIS A 225 3.69 25.84 6.04
CA HIS A 225 3.28 25.40 7.38
C HIS A 225 1.85 24.81 7.36
N PRO A 226 1.52 23.86 8.25
CA PRO A 226 0.17 23.33 8.33
C PRO A 226 -0.83 24.46 8.58
N THR A 227 -1.88 24.52 7.76
CA THR A 227 -2.98 25.46 8.00
C THR A 227 -4.03 24.79 8.90
N PRO A 228 -4.41 25.41 10.02
CA PRO A 228 -5.45 24.89 10.90
C PRO A 228 -6.77 24.69 10.16
N GLY A 229 -7.51 23.64 10.51
CA GLY A 229 -8.84 23.36 9.96
C GLY A 229 -8.87 22.71 8.57
N LEU A 230 -7.74 22.53 7.89
CA LEU A 230 -7.72 21.77 6.64
C LEU A 230 -8.04 20.28 6.89
N SER A 231 -8.63 19.59 5.92
CA SER A 231 -8.70 18.13 5.95
C SER A 231 -7.35 17.49 5.61
N THR A 232 -7.26 16.18 5.74
CA THR A 232 -6.10 15.38 5.33
C THR A 232 -5.87 15.50 3.83
N ALA A 233 -6.92 15.46 3.02
CA ALA A 233 -6.84 15.66 1.58
C ALA A 233 -6.33 17.05 1.22
N GLU A 234 -6.87 18.09 1.85
CA GLU A 234 -6.41 19.48 1.65
C GLU A 234 -4.96 19.67 2.09
N THR A 235 -4.55 19.03 3.20
CA THR A 235 -3.17 19.06 3.69
C THR A 235 -2.19 18.47 2.66
N ILE A 236 -2.55 17.34 2.03
CA ILE A 236 -1.74 16.72 0.98
C ILE A 236 -1.61 17.67 -0.21
N LEU A 237 -2.72 18.18 -0.73
CA LEU A 237 -2.72 19.09 -1.88
C LEU A 237 -1.99 20.39 -1.59
N GLN A 238 -2.13 20.93 -0.38
CA GLN A 238 -1.43 22.14 0.05
C GLN A 238 0.09 21.97 -0.05
N VAL A 239 0.62 20.84 0.45
CA VAL A 239 2.07 20.59 0.38
C VAL A 239 2.52 20.39 -1.06
N LEU A 240 1.80 19.59 -1.85
CA LEU A 240 2.18 19.30 -3.24
C LEU A 240 2.16 20.53 -4.14
N ARG A 241 1.27 21.48 -3.87
CA ARG A 241 1.10 22.68 -4.69
C ARG A 241 1.81 23.90 -4.09
N GLY A 242 2.54 23.73 -2.99
CA GLY A 242 3.23 24.82 -2.30
C GLY A 242 2.28 25.89 -1.74
N GLY A 243 1.01 25.56 -1.51
CA GLY A 243 -0.02 26.51 -1.11
C GLY A 243 -1.44 26.04 -1.46
N MET A 244 -2.42 26.94 -1.33
CA MET A 244 -3.86 26.64 -1.49
C MET A 244 -4.34 26.58 -2.95
N ALA A 245 -3.46 26.23 -3.89
CA ALA A 245 -3.77 26.24 -5.32
C ALA A 245 -4.56 25.01 -5.76
N PHE A 246 -5.67 24.69 -5.09
CA PHE A 246 -6.61 23.61 -5.42
C PHE A 246 -8.05 24.03 -5.20
N ASN A 247 -8.97 23.39 -5.91
CA ASN A 247 -10.40 23.62 -5.72
C ASN A 247 -11.04 22.53 -4.84
N ARG A 248 -12.29 22.76 -4.42
CA ARG A 248 -13.03 21.85 -3.55
C ARG A 248 -13.26 20.47 -4.19
N ASP A 249 -13.56 20.41 -5.49
CA ASP A 249 -13.79 19.14 -6.18
C ASP A 249 -12.52 18.26 -6.19
N GLU A 250 -11.35 18.87 -6.32
CA GLU A 250 -10.06 18.16 -6.26
C GLU A 250 -9.79 17.62 -4.85
N ALA A 251 -9.98 18.45 -3.81
CA ALA A 251 -9.82 18.01 -2.43
C ALA A 251 -10.82 16.91 -2.07
N MET A 252 -12.07 17.05 -2.52
CA MET A 252 -13.12 16.08 -2.25
C MET A 252 -12.88 14.74 -2.95
N LEU A 253 -12.41 14.75 -4.21
CA LEU A 253 -12.05 13.51 -4.89
C LEU A 253 -10.86 12.82 -4.22
N LEU A 254 -9.87 13.57 -3.75
CA LEU A 254 -8.76 12.98 -2.98
C LEU A 254 -9.26 12.40 -1.65
N ASP A 255 -10.19 13.06 -0.97
CA ASP A 255 -10.79 12.56 0.26
C ASP A 255 -11.54 11.23 0.04
N VAL A 256 -12.33 11.11 -1.03
CA VAL A 256 -12.95 9.84 -1.44
C VAL A 256 -11.88 8.76 -1.64
N MET A 257 -10.77 9.09 -2.31
CA MET A 257 -9.67 8.12 -2.51
C MET A 257 -9.07 7.65 -1.18
N LEU A 258 -8.94 8.54 -0.20
CA LEU A 258 -8.46 8.19 1.14
C LEU A 258 -9.47 7.28 1.86
N MET A 259 -10.77 7.58 1.81
CA MET A 259 -11.83 6.73 2.39
C MET A 259 -11.81 5.32 1.82
N LEU A 260 -11.74 5.19 0.48
CA LEU A 260 -11.75 3.90 -0.21
C LEU A 260 -10.52 3.03 0.07
N HIS A 261 -9.40 3.65 0.46
CA HIS A 261 -8.17 2.95 0.82
C HIS A 261 -8.00 2.77 2.32
N ALA A 262 -8.88 3.33 3.16
CA ALA A 262 -8.73 3.36 4.62
C ALA A 262 -8.59 1.96 5.25
N GLU A 263 -9.34 0.97 4.76
CA GLU A 263 -9.33 -0.41 5.25
C GLU A 263 -9.80 -1.40 4.17
N HIS A 264 -9.32 -2.65 4.21
CA HIS A 264 -9.67 -3.67 3.23
C HIS A 264 -9.51 -5.12 3.75
N GLY A 265 -10.09 -5.41 4.92
CA GLY A 265 -10.05 -6.73 5.55
C GLY A 265 -8.76 -7.01 6.30
N GLY A 266 -8.88 -7.71 7.44
CA GLY A 266 -7.73 -8.11 8.28
C GLY A 266 -6.72 -9.08 7.63
N GLY A 267 -7.08 -9.66 6.48
CA GLY A 267 -6.28 -10.67 5.78
C GLY A 267 -5.44 -10.14 4.60
N ASN A 268 -5.52 -8.85 4.23
CA ASN A 268 -4.62 -8.31 3.21
C ASN A 268 -3.17 -8.31 3.72
N ASN A 269 -2.18 -8.41 2.82
CA ASN A 269 -0.80 -8.70 3.21
C ASN A 269 -0.21 -7.69 4.21
N SER A 270 -0.44 -6.39 4.00
CA SER A 270 0.06 -5.33 4.89
C SER A 270 -0.63 -5.30 6.25
N THR A 271 -1.95 -5.51 6.30
CA THR A 271 -2.68 -5.60 7.56
C THR A 271 -2.29 -6.87 8.32
N PHE A 272 -2.13 -8.00 7.62
CA PHE A 272 -1.64 -9.23 8.24
C PHE A 272 -0.22 -9.09 8.77
N ALA A 273 0.69 -8.40 8.05
CA ALA A 273 2.03 -8.08 8.55
C ALA A 273 1.96 -7.23 9.83
N CYS A 274 1.10 -6.21 9.86
CA CYS A 274 0.85 -5.42 11.06
C CYS A 274 0.38 -6.29 12.23
N ARG A 275 -0.61 -7.18 12.00
CA ARG A 275 -1.11 -8.10 13.04
C ARG A 275 -0.03 -9.08 13.52
N VAL A 276 0.77 -9.64 12.62
CA VAL A 276 1.89 -10.53 12.99
C VAL A 276 2.83 -9.83 13.97
N LEU A 277 3.25 -8.60 13.67
CA LEU A 277 4.12 -7.85 14.57
C LEU A 277 3.40 -7.48 15.86
N SER A 278 2.16 -6.99 15.80
CA SER A 278 1.37 -6.67 17.00
C SER A 278 1.17 -7.89 17.91
N SER A 279 1.05 -9.10 17.36
CA SER A 279 0.89 -10.34 18.15
C SER A 279 2.13 -10.70 18.99
N SER A 280 3.28 -10.09 18.69
CA SER A 280 4.51 -10.17 19.49
C SER A 280 4.60 -9.10 20.58
N ALA A 281 3.61 -8.20 20.66
CA ALA A 281 3.56 -7.04 21.55
C ALA A 281 4.72 -6.03 21.37
N THR A 282 5.28 -5.95 20.15
CA THR A 282 6.23 -4.88 19.79
C THR A 282 5.55 -3.52 19.75
N ASP A 283 6.33 -2.45 19.83
CA ASP A 283 5.92 -1.04 19.70
C ASP A 283 5.12 -0.72 18.39
N PRO A 284 4.29 0.33 18.39
CA PRO A 284 3.48 0.70 17.23
C PRO A 284 4.30 1.11 16.02
N TYR A 285 5.45 1.77 16.22
CA TYR A 285 6.29 2.26 15.12
C TYR A 285 6.87 1.09 14.30
N SER A 286 7.38 0.04 14.95
CA SER A 286 7.85 -1.18 14.29
C SER A 286 6.73 -1.89 13.53
N ALA A 287 5.54 -2.01 14.13
CA ALA A 287 4.39 -2.64 13.48
C ALA A 287 3.94 -1.89 12.22
N TYR A 288 3.83 -0.56 12.30
CA TYR A 288 3.45 0.28 11.18
C TYR A 288 4.55 0.33 10.10
N ALA A 289 5.82 0.36 10.49
CA ALA A 289 6.94 0.26 9.56
C ALA A 289 6.91 -1.05 8.76
N ALA A 290 6.59 -2.18 9.40
CA ALA A 290 6.43 -3.46 8.70
C ALA A 290 5.23 -3.45 7.75
N ALA A 291 4.11 -2.84 8.15
CA ALA A 291 2.92 -2.71 7.30
C ALA A 291 3.21 -1.88 6.03
N ILE A 292 3.93 -0.76 6.17
CA ILE A 292 4.43 0.06 5.05
C ILE A 292 5.37 -0.75 4.16
N GLY A 293 6.31 -1.50 4.76
CA GLY A 293 7.25 -2.35 4.04
C GLY A 293 6.56 -3.46 3.22
N SER A 294 5.51 -4.06 3.78
CA SER A 294 4.66 -5.03 3.08
C SER A 294 3.88 -4.37 1.92
N LEU A 295 3.26 -3.21 2.16
CA LEU A 295 2.47 -2.52 1.15
C LEU A 295 3.31 -2.05 -0.05
N LYS A 296 4.58 -1.68 0.17
CA LYS A 296 5.53 -1.26 -0.86
C LYS A 296 5.72 -2.29 -1.99
N GLY A 297 5.53 -3.58 -1.71
CA GLY A 297 5.81 -4.64 -2.67
C GLY A 297 5.02 -4.51 -3.98
N PRO A 298 5.61 -4.84 -5.15
CA PRO A 298 4.95 -4.69 -6.45
C PRO A 298 3.73 -5.61 -6.64
N ARG A 299 3.63 -6.69 -5.86
CA ARG A 299 2.48 -7.60 -5.82
C ARG A 299 1.39 -7.17 -4.83
N HIS A 300 1.53 -6.01 -4.22
CA HIS A 300 0.55 -5.41 -3.31
C HIS A 300 0.26 -3.96 -3.75
N GLY A 301 0.68 -2.94 -3.00
CA GLY A 301 0.36 -1.53 -3.30
C GLY A 301 1.12 -0.91 -4.47
N GLY A 302 2.08 -1.62 -5.08
CA GLY A 302 2.82 -1.14 -6.26
C GLY A 302 2.14 -1.39 -7.62
N ALA A 303 0.98 -2.05 -7.64
CA ALA A 303 0.27 -2.38 -8.88
C ALA A 303 -0.32 -1.16 -9.60
N ASN A 304 -0.66 -0.11 -8.87
CA ASN A 304 -1.24 1.13 -9.42
C ASN A 304 -0.32 1.84 -10.44
N ALA A 305 1.00 1.88 -10.21
CA ALA A 305 1.95 2.45 -11.16
C ALA A 305 1.97 1.65 -12.48
N LYS A 306 1.83 0.33 -12.40
CA LYS A 306 1.76 -0.54 -13.59
C LYS A 306 0.49 -0.31 -14.40
N VAL A 307 -0.65 -0.02 -13.75
CA VAL A 307 -1.88 0.39 -14.45
C VAL A 307 -1.65 1.65 -15.27
N VAL A 308 -1.00 2.67 -14.71
CA VAL A 308 -0.74 3.93 -15.44
C VAL A 308 0.16 3.69 -16.63
N SER A 309 1.28 2.98 -16.44
CA SER A 309 2.16 2.66 -17.55
C SER A 309 1.46 1.82 -18.63
N MET A 310 0.58 0.89 -18.24
CA MET A 310 -0.22 0.10 -19.19
C MET A 310 -1.21 0.98 -19.96
N HIS A 311 -1.88 1.93 -19.30
CA HIS A 311 -2.77 2.88 -19.98
C HIS A 311 -2.02 3.82 -20.93
N GLU A 312 -0.80 4.22 -20.61
CA GLU A 312 0.06 5.00 -21.52
C GLU A 312 0.51 4.19 -22.72
N ASP A 313 0.89 2.93 -22.50
CA ASP A 313 1.27 1.99 -23.56
C ASP A 313 0.11 1.71 -24.52
N ILE A 314 -1.11 1.46 -24.00
CA ILE A 314 -2.32 1.30 -24.82
C ILE A 314 -2.57 2.57 -25.65
N ARG A 315 -2.49 3.76 -25.03
CA ARG A 315 -2.71 5.03 -25.73
C ARG A 315 -1.70 5.28 -26.84
N ALA A 316 -0.46 4.83 -26.68
CA ALA A 316 0.59 4.98 -27.68
C ALA A 316 0.45 4.03 -28.88
N HIS A 317 -0.27 2.91 -28.73
CA HIS A 317 -0.31 1.84 -29.72
C HIS A 317 -1.69 1.53 -30.31
N VAL A 318 -2.78 1.98 -29.67
CA VAL A 318 -4.14 1.90 -30.22
C VAL A 318 -4.46 3.21 -30.95
N SER A 319 -4.82 3.12 -32.23
CA SER A 319 -4.97 4.30 -33.09
C SER A 319 -6.33 4.96 -32.91
N ASN A 320 -7.39 4.16 -32.74
CA ASN A 320 -8.73 4.64 -32.43
C ASN A 320 -9.22 4.05 -31.11
N TRP A 321 -9.27 4.85 -30.05
CA TRP A 321 -9.72 4.39 -28.74
C TRP A 321 -11.21 4.03 -28.71
N GLU A 322 -12.02 4.54 -29.65
CA GLU A 322 -13.44 4.19 -29.79
C GLU A 322 -13.68 2.84 -30.48
N ASP A 323 -12.68 2.34 -31.22
CA ASP A 323 -12.73 1.03 -31.86
C ASP A 323 -12.47 -0.06 -30.82
N GLU A 324 -13.55 -0.78 -30.46
CA GLU A 324 -13.49 -1.84 -29.47
C GLU A 324 -12.65 -3.04 -29.92
N ASP A 325 -12.59 -3.30 -31.24
CA ASP A 325 -11.81 -4.40 -31.79
C ASP A 325 -10.31 -4.09 -31.71
N GLU A 326 -9.90 -2.84 -31.97
CA GLU A 326 -8.49 -2.42 -31.78
C GLU A 326 -8.06 -2.53 -30.31
N VAL A 327 -8.89 -2.05 -29.38
CA VAL A 327 -8.61 -2.12 -27.94
C VAL A 327 -8.55 -3.58 -27.48
N ALA A 328 -9.53 -4.41 -27.86
CA ALA A 328 -9.57 -5.82 -27.49
C ALA A 328 -8.37 -6.60 -28.06
N ALA A 329 -7.97 -6.34 -29.31
CA ALA A 329 -6.80 -6.94 -29.93
C ALA A 329 -5.51 -6.58 -29.18
N TYR A 330 -5.37 -5.33 -28.74
CA TYR A 330 -4.20 -4.92 -27.95
C TYR A 330 -4.16 -5.56 -26.57
N LEU A 331 -5.32 -5.66 -25.88
CA LEU A 331 -5.44 -6.39 -24.62
C LEU A 331 -5.05 -7.87 -24.78
N GLY A 332 -5.41 -8.50 -25.92
CA GLY A 332 -4.96 -9.85 -26.26
C GLY A 332 -3.44 -9.96 -26.37
N LYS A 333 -2.79 -9.01 -27.07
CA LYS A 333 -1.31 -8.96 -27.15
C LYS A 333 -0.63 -8.86 -25.78
N ILE A 334 -1.23 -8.13 -24.82
CA ILE A 334 -0.72 -8.08 -23.44
C ILE A 334 -0.77 -9.47 -22.81
N LEU A 335 -1.90 -10.18 -22.91
CA LEU A 335 -2.06 -11.54 -22.36
C LEU A 335 -1.11 -12.55 -23.01
N ASP A 336 -0.87 -12.42 -24.31
CA ASP A 336 0.08 -13.24 -25.08
C ASP A 336 1.55 -12.90 -24.80
N LYS A 337 1.82 -11.94 -23.90
CA LYS A 337 3.17 -11.45 -23.54
C LYS A 337 3.91 -10.80 -24.71
N GLN A 338 3.17 -10.28 -25.68
CA GLN A 338 3.70 -9.63 -26.89
C GLN A 338 3.72 -8.10 -26.80
N ALA A 339 3.11 -7.52 -25.76
CA ALA A 339 3.02 -6.07 -25.52
C ALA A 339 3.29 -5.70 -24.04
N PHE A 340 3.39 -4.40 -23.79
CA PHE A 340 3.67 -3.79 -22.48
C PHE A 340 4.95 -4.31 -21.80
N ASP A 341 4.83 -5.12 -20.75
CA ASP A 341 5.95 -5.60 -19.93
C ASP A 341 6.16 -7.12 -19.99
N GLY A 342 5.47 -7.80 -20.91
CA GLY A 342 5.66 -9.23 -21.18
C GLY A 342 5.20 -10.15 -20.03
N THR A 343 4.48 -9.63 -19.03
CA THR A 343 4.03 -10.43 -17.88
C THR A 343 2.78 -11.26 -18.18
N GLY A 344 1.97 -10.87 -19.17
CA GLY A 344 0.68 -11.51 -19.44
C GLY A 344 -0.45 -11.00 -18.54
N LEU A 345 -0.27 -9.83 -17.90
CA LEU A 345 -1.23 -9.28 -16.93
C LEU A 345 -1.88 -8.00 -17.47
N ILE A 346 -3.21 -7.95 -17.43
CA ILE A 346 -3.97 -6.71 -17.57
C ILE A 346 -4.10 -6.10 -16.17
N TYR A 347 -3.23 -5.15 -15.85
CA TYR A 347 -3.19 -4.51 -14.54
C TYR A 347 -4.50 -3.76 -14.25
N GLY A 348 -4.98 -3.81 -13.00
CA GLY A 348 -6.28 -3.25 -12.61
C GLY A 348 -7.47 -4.20 -12.83
N MET A 349 -7.25 -5.36 -13.44
CA MET A 349 -8.27 -6.41 -13.59
C MET A 349 -7.98 -7.60 -12.67
N GLY A 350 -9.00 -8.02 -11.93
CA GLY A 350 -8.95 -9.14 -11.00
C GLY A 350 -8.67 -8.71 -9.56
N HIS A 351 -9.14 -9.52 -8.62
CA HIS A 351 -8.97 -9.27 -7.19
C HIS A 351 -8.84 -10.60 -6.43
N ALA A 352 -8.14 -10.58 -5.30
CA ALA A 352 -7.93 -11.78 -4.47
C ALA A 352 -9.18 -12.24 -3.69
N VAL A 353 -10.30 -11.50 -3.78
CA VAL A 353 -11.52 -11.68 -2.96
C VAL A 353 -12.76 -11.36 -3.80
N TYR A 354 -12.84 -10.15 -4.35
CA TYR A 354 -13.93 -9.76 -5.25
C TYR A 354 -13.98 -10.60 -6.52
N THR A 355 -15.20 -10.88 -6.98
CA THR A 355 -15.44 -11.69 -8.18
C THR A 355 -16.23 -10.94 -9.23
N LEU A 356 -17.45 -10.48 -8.94
CA LEU A 356 -18.31 -9.81 -9.91
C LEU A 356 -18.08 -8.29 -9.97
N SER A 357 -17.72 -7.67 -8.85
CA SER A 357 -17.48 -6.23 -8.73
C SER A 357 -16.57 -5.92 -7.54
N ASP A 358 -15.80 -4.82 -7.65
CA ASP A 358 -15.15 -4.16 -6.51
C ASP A 358 -15.94 -2.87 -6.22
N PRO A 359 -16.65 -2.76 -5.08
CA PRO A 359 -17.51 -1.61 -4.80
C PRO A 359 -16.71 -0.30 -4.77
N ARG A 360 -15.41 -0.36 -4.47
CA ARG A 360 -14.55 0.81 -4.47
C ARG A 360 -14.25 1.29 -5.89
N ALA A 361 -14.07 0.37 -6.84
CA ALA A 361 -13.86 0.72 -8.24
C ALA A 361 -15.10 1.42 -8.82
N GLU A 362 -16.30 0.97 -8.45
CA GLU A 362 -17.55 1.58 -8.88
C GLU A 362 -17.71 3.02 -8.36
N VAL A 363 -17.38 3.23 -7.08
CA VAL A 363 -17.34 4.57 -6.47
C VAL A 363 -16.31 5.46 -7.16
N CYS A 364 -15.08 4.98 -7.37
CA CYS A 364 -14.03 5.71 -8.09
C CYS A 364 -14.50 6.13 -9.48
N ARG A 365 -15.06 5.21 -10.27
CA ARG A 365 -15.57 5.47 -11.62
C ARG A 365 -16.60 6.60 -11.61
N ARG A 366 -17.56 6.57 -10.68
CA ARG A 366 -18.61 7.59 -10.59
C ARG A 366 -18.08 8.99 -10.27
N TYR A 367 -17.19 9.12 -9.27
CA TYR A 367 -16.65 10.43 -8.91
C TYR A 367 -15.61 10.95 -9.90
N ALA A 368 -14.80 10.06 -10.48
CA ALA A 368 -13.79 10.41 -11.47
C ALA A 368 -14.41 10.96 -12.77
N ARG A 369 -15.51 10.35 -13.26
CA ARG A 369 -16.19 10.79 -14.49
C ARG A 369 -16.57 12.27 -14.45
N SER A 370 -17.10 12.72 -13.32
CA SER A 370 -17.53 14.10 -13.09
C SER A 370 -16.38 15.10 -13.21
N LEU A 371 -15.20 14.77 -12.65
CA LEU A 371 -14.04 15.64 -12.68
C LEU A 371 -13.30 15.55 -14.03
N ALA A 372 -13.26 14.37 -14.66
CA ALA A 372 -12.67 14.17 -15.97
C ALA A 372 -13.31 15.07 -17.03
N ALA A 373 -14.65 15.15 -17.02
CA ALA A 373 -15.40 16.04 -17.91
C ALA A 373 -15.06 17.53 -17.69
N LYS A 374 -14.84 17.96 -16.44
CA LYS A 374 -14.47 19.35 -16.09
C LYS A 374 -13.02 19.72 -16.46
N LYS A 375 -12.16 18.72 -16.70
CA LYS A 375 -10.73 18.89 -17.01
C LYS A 375 -10.39 18.53 -18.45
N ASP A 376 -11.39 18.37 -19.31
CA ASP A 376 -11.23 17.98 -20.71
C ASP A 376 -10.49 16.63 -20.89
N LEU A 377 -10.67 15.70 -19.95
CA LEU A 377 -10.07 14.35 -19.95
C LEU A 377 -11.11 13.25 -20.16
N GLY A 378 -12.22 13.59 -20.82
CA GLY A 378 -13.36 12.68 -21.02
C GLY A 378 -13.02 11.50 -21.93
N GLU A 379 -12.21 11.71 -22.96
CA GLU A 379 -11.80 10.66 -23.90
C GLU A 379 -10.86 9.64 -23.26
N GLU A 380 -9.86 10.09 -22.48
CA GLU A 380 -8.99 9.17 -21.74
C GLU A 380 -9.77 8.39 -20.69
N PHE A 381 -10.74 9.02 -20.02
CA PHE A 381 -11.59 8.33 -19.06
C PHE A 381 -12.44 7.26 -19.76
N ALA A 382 -13.04 7.57 -20.91
CA ALA A 382 -13.83 6.61 -21.70
C ALA A 382 -13.00 5.41 -22.17
N LEU A 383 -11.71 5.58 -22.47
CA LEU A 383 -10.80 4.47 -22.76
C LEU A 383 -10.66 3.52 -21.56
N ILE A 384 -10.52 4.04 -20.34
CA ILE A 384 -10.42 3.20 -19.13
C ILE A 384 -11.71 2.42 -18.89
N GLU A 385 -12.88 3.05 -19.08
CA GLU A 385 -14.18 2.36 -18.98
C GLU A 385 -14.34 1.27 -20.06
N ARG A 386 -13.79 1.51 -21.25
CA ARG A 386 -13.76 0.54 -22.34
C ARG A 386 -12.84 -0.64 -21.99
N ILE A 387 -11.68 -0.40 -21.38
CA ILE A 387 -10.78 -1.46 -20.87
C ILE A 387 -11.51 -2.29 -19.80
N GLU A 388 -12.17 -1.67 -18.82
CA GLU A 388 -12.95 -2.38 -17.78
C GLU A 388 -13.98 -3.33 -18.41
N ARG A 389 -14.68 -2.88 -19.45
CA ARG A 389 -15.74 -3.66 -20.09
C ARG A 389 -15.20 -4.79 -20.96
N LEU A 390 -14.14 -4.55 -21.73
CA LEU A 390 -13.60 -5.51 -22.71
C LEU A 390 -12.69 -6.56 -22.06
N ALA A 391 -11.86 -6.17 -21.09
CA ALA A 391 -10.84 -7.05 -20.53
C ALA A 391 -11.38 -8.39 -19.97
N PRO A 392 -12.51 -8.44 -19.25
CA PRO A 392 -13.05 -9.73 -18.77
C PRO A 392 -13.39 -10.70 -19.90
N GLN A 393 -13.88 -10.21 -21.04
CA GLN A 393 -14.18 -11.06 -22.19
C GLN A 393 -12.88 -11.54 -22.87
N VAL A 394 -11.95 -10.62 -23.13
CA VAL A 394 -10.65 -10.97 -23.71
C VAL A 394 -9.92 -12.01 -22.86
N MET A 395 -9.92 -11.85 -21.54
CA MET A 395 -9.32 -12.82 -20.61
C MET A 395 -9.99 -14.20 -20.67
N ARG A 396 -11.33 -14.26 -20.80
CA ARG A 396 -12.05 -15.53 -20.98
C ARG A 396 -11.66 -16.23 -22.27
N ASP A 397 -11.53 -15.47 -23.36
CA ASP A 397 -11.13 -16.01 -24.66
C ASP A 397 -9.68 -16.54 -24.63
N HIS A 398 -8.84 -16.05 -23.70
CA HIS A 398 -7.49 -16.56 -23.42
C HIS A 398 -7.45 -17.62 -22.30
N GLY A 399 -8.58 -18.28 -22.00
CA GLY A 399 -8.64 -19.42 -21.10
C GLY A 399 -8.81 -19.10 -19.62
N MET A 400 -9.05 -17.84 -19.23
CA MET A 400 -9.39 -17.49 -17.85
C MET A 400 -10.80 -18.01 -17.52
N THR A 401 -10.88 -18.95 -16.57
CA THR A 401 -12.15 -19.54 -16.11
C THR A 401 -12.74 -18.85 -14.88
N LYS A 402 -11.93 -18.06 -14.17
CA LYS A 402 -12.36 -17.32 -12.98
C LYS A 402 -13.10 -16.05 -13.40
N PRO A 403 -14.17 -15.65 -12.69
CA PRO A 403 -14.74 -14.32 -12.86
C PRO A 403 -13.69 -13.25 -12.53
N ILE A 404 -13.66 -12.20 -13.34
CA ILE A 404 -12.74 -11.07 -13.21
C ILE A 404 -13.56 -9.79 -13.27
N CYS A 405 -13.37 -8.92 -12.28
CA CYS A 405 -13.88 -7.56 -12.25
C CYS A 405 -12.71 -6.57 -12.24
N ALA A 406 -12.96 -5.30 -12.55
CA ALA A 406 -11.99 -4.25 -12.26
C ALA A 406 -11.81 -4.11 -10.74
N ASN A 407 -10.59 -3.78 -10.32
CA ASN A 407 -10.30 -3.34 -8.96
C ASN A 407 -10.08 -1.82 -8.94
N ILE A 408 -10.02 -1.25 -7.73
CA ILE A 408 -9.81 0.20 -7.55
C ILE A 408 -8.56 0.75 -8.26
N ASP A 409 -7.50 -0.04 -8.43
CA ASP A 409 -6.25 0.43 -9.03
C ASP A 409 -6.43 0.81 -10.51
N LEU A 410 -7.41 0.24 -11.21
CA LEU A 410 -7.74 0.59 -12.60
C LEU A 410 -8.00 2.10 -12.76
N TYR A 411 -8.67 2.72 -11.78
CA TYR A 411 -9.05 4.13 -11.81
C TYR A 411 -8.08 5.04 -11.06
N THR A 412 -7.39 4.50 -10.05
CA THR A 412 -6.60 5.27 -9.08
C THR A 412 -5.52 6.14 -9.72
N GLY A 413 -4.75 5.58 -10.65
CA GLY A 413 -3.66 6.31 -11.30
C GLY A 413 -4.15 7.48 -12.15
N PHE A 414 -5.26 7.30 -12.87
CA PHE A 414 -5.90 8.36 -13.64
C PHE A 414 -6.44 9.47 -12.74
N ILE A 415 -7.10 9.11 -11.63
CA ILE A 415 -7.56 10.07 -10.62
C ILE A 415 -6.40 10.90 -10.07
N TYR A 416 -5.31 10.25 -9.67
CA TYR A 416 -4.13 10.96 -9.18
C TYR A 416 -3.51 11.88 -10.23
N LYS A 417 -3.45 11.46 -11.50
CA LYS A 417 -3.02 12.33 -12.60
C LYS A 417 -3.91 13.57 -12.73
N MET A 418 -5.24 13.42 -12.68
CA MET A 418 -6.18 14.55 -12.71
C MET A 418 -5.96 15.54 -11.56
N LEU A 419 -5.56 15.02 -10.39
CA LEU A 419 -5.30 15.81 -9.18
C LEU A 419 -3.90 16.43 -9.15
N GLY A 420 -3.04 16.14 -10.14
CA GLY A 420 -1.64 16.56 -10.15
C GLY A 420 -0.78 15.86 -9.10
N VAL A 421 -1.22 14.69 -8.61
CA VAL A 421 -0.44 13.86 -7.71
C VAL A 421 0.61 13.10 -8.52
N PRO A 422 1.90 13.18 -8.16
CA PRO A 422 2.98 12.51 -8.89
C PRO A 422 2.98 11.00 -8.63
N GLU A 423 3.41 10.20 -9.61
CA GLU A 423 3.44 8.73 -9.51
C GLU A 423 4.21 8.19 -8.31
N THR A 424 5.30 8.87 -7.92
CA THR A 424 6.08 8.52 -6.73
C THR A 424 5.27 8.55 -5.43
N LEU A 425 4.06 9.14 -5.44
CA LEU A 425 3.13 9.23 -4.31
C LEU A 425 1.91 8.31 -4.41
N PHE A 426 1.73 7.53 -5.46
CA PHE A 426 0.55 6.67 -5.57
C PHE A 426 0.48 5.64 -4.44
N THR A 427 1.53 4.82 -4.26
CA THR A 427 1.61 3.87 -3.14
C THR A 427 1.75 4.57 -1.77
N PRO A 428 2.53 5.67 -1.62
CA PRO A 428 2.52 6.45 -0.38
C PRO A 428 1.16 6.95 0.07
N LEU A 429 0.31 7.45 -0.82
CA LEU A 429 -1.04 7.90 -0.45
C LEU A 429 -1.96 6.74 -0.09
N PHE A 430 -1.75 5.56 -0.70
CA PHE A 430 -2.36 4.32 -0.22
C PHE A 430 -1.92 4.05 1.23
N ALA A 431 -0.61 4.06 1.53
CA ALA A 431 -0.11 3.85 2.90
C ALA A 431 -0.69 4.86 3.90
N VAL A 432 -0.78 6.14 3.52
CA VAL A 432 -1.38 7.20 4.31
C VAL A 432 -2.84 6.87 4.63
N ALA A 433 -3.64 6.54 3.62
CA ALA A 433 -5.03 6.17 3.81
C ALA A 433 -5.18 4.95 4.73
N ARG A 434 -4.41 3.88 4.44
CA ARG A 434 -4.47 2.58 5.12
C ARG A 434 -4.02 2.61 6.58
N MET A 435 -3.35 3.68 7.00
CA MET A 435 -2.92 3.88 8.39
C MET A 435 -4.09 3.71 9.38
N ALA A 436 -5.29 4.22 9.05
CA ALA A 436 -6.48 4.06 9.88
C ALA A 436 -6.82 2.58 10.15
N GLY A 437 -6.82 1.76 9.10
CA GLY A 437 -7.03 0.32 9.19
C GLY A 437 -5.93 -0.39 9.98
N TRP A 438 -4.66 -0.06 9.75
CA TRP A 438 -3.54 -0.65 10.50
C TRP A 438 -3.61 -0.35 11.99
N SER A 439 -3.96 0.89 12.37
CA SER A 439 -4.16 1.25 13.78
C SER A 439 -5.30 0.43 14.41
N ALA A 440 -6.44 0.32 13.73
CA ALA A 440 -7.56 -0.49 14.21
C ALA A 440 -7.18 -1.96 14.42
N HIS A 441 -6.55 -2.59 13.42
CA HIS A 441 -6.15 -4.00 13.46
C HIS A 441 -5.05 -4.27 14.48
N ARG A 442 -4.14 -3.31 14.70
CA ARG A 442 -3.14 -3.40 15.76
C ARG A 442 -3.79 -3.46 17.14
N MET A 443 -4.70 -2.53 17.44
CA MET A 443 -5.39 -2.50 18.72
C MET A 443 -6.25 -3.76 18.92
N GLU A 444 -6.95 -4.23 17.89
CA GLU A 444 -7.71 -5.50 17.98
C GLU A 444 -6.80 -6.70 18.27
N GLU A 445 -5.63 -6.77 17.65
CA GLU A 445 -4.68 -7.86 17.92
C GLU A 445 -4.13 -7.79 19.35
N LEU A 446 -3.69 -6.62 19.80
CA LEU A 446 -3.11 -6.41 21.13
C LEU A 446 -4.12 -6.69 22.25
N PHE A 447 -5.35 -6.18 22.11
CA PHE A 447 -6.31 -6.14 23.21
C PHE A 447 -7.37 -7.24 23.15
N CYS A 448 -7.52 -7.95 22.03
CA CYS A 448 -8.58 -8.96 21.88
C CYS A 448 -8.07 -10.36 21.53
N ALA A 449 -6.97 -10.50 20.79
CA ALA A 449 -6.51 -11.80 20.31
C ALA A 449 -5.62 -12.56 21.32
N HIS A 450 -4.78 -11.83 22.07
CA HIS A 450 -3.91 -12.33 23.15
C HIS A 450 -3.10 -13.60 22.81
N ARG A 451 -2.72 -13.80 21.54
CA ARG A 451 -1.94 -14.97 21.12
C ARG A 451 -0.99 -14.63 19.97
N ILE A 452 0.28 -15.00 20.13
CA ILE A 452 1.30 -14.81 19.10
C ILE A 452 0.95 -15.57 17.82
N ILE A 453 1.07 -14.90 16.67
CA ILE A 453 0.93 -15.51 15.34
C ILE A 453 2.24 -16.20 14.99
N ARG A 454 2.25 -17.53 15.05
CA ARG A 454 3.44 -18.36 14.81
C ARG A 454 3.10 -19.63 14.02
N PRO A 455 3.03 -19.57 12.68
CA PRO A 455 2.74 -20.74 11.87
C PRO A 455 3.90 -21.75 11.88
N ALA A 456 3.58 -23.02 11.65
CA ALA A 456 4.57 -24.08 11.44
C ALA A 456 4.96 -24.20 9.96
N TYR A 457 6.22 -24.57 9.71
CA TYR A 457 6.72 -24.92 8.37
C TYR A 457 7.02 -26.42 8.33
N ARG A 458 6.63 -27.11 7.26
CA ARG A 458 6.96 -28.52 7.04
C ARG A 458 8.29 -28.60 6.28
N PRO A 459 9.37 -29.12 6.86
CA PRO A 459 10.62 -29.29 6.14
C PRO A 459 10.50 -30.41 5.09
N VAL A 460 11.02 -30.14 3.90
CA VAL A 460 11.18 -31.10 2.78
C VAL A 460 12.67 -31.23 2.44
N ILE A 461 13.47 -31.51 3.46
CA ILE A 461 14.93 -31.63 3.35
C ILE A 461 15.37 -33.04 3.74
N GLU A 462 16.41 -33.53 3.07
CA GLU A 462 17.08 -34.76 3.46
C GLU A 462 17.99 -34.53 4.66
N GLN A 463 18.17 -35.57 5.48
CA GLN A 463 19.17 -35.52 6.55
C GLN A 463 20.54 -35.77 5.95
N LEU A 464 21.44 -34.81 6.15
CA LEU A 464 22.83 -34.90 5.73
C LEU A 464 23.72 -35.18 6.93
N GLU A 465 24.75 -35.99 6.71
CA GLU A 465 25.83 -36.17 7.67
C GLU A 465 26.82 -35.01 7.57
N TYR A 466 27.19 -34.42 8.70
CA TYR A 466 28.15 -33.33 8.73
C TYR A 466 29.55 -33.83 8.37
N LYS A 467 30.14 -33.27 7.31
CA LYS A 467 31.56 -33.48 6.96
C LYS A 467 32.42 -32.32 7.50
N PRO A 468 33.46 -32.62 8.31
CA PRO A 468 34.42 -31.61 8.74
C PRO A 468 34.97 -30.84 7.55
N LEU A 469 35.32 -29.56 7.75
CA LEU A 469 35.75 -28.68 6.65
C LEU A 469 36.94 -29.25 5.84
N ALA A 470 37.83 -30.00 6.50
CA ALA A 470 38.97 -30.66 5.86
C ALA A 470 38.58 -31.84 4.93
N ASP A 471 37.35 -32.33 5.04
CA ASP A 471 36.85 -33.56 4.39
C ASP A 471 35.72 -33.29 3.36
N ARG A 472 35.51 -32.02 2.95
CA ARG A 472 34.43 -31.59 2.05
C ARG A 472 34.80 -31.65 0.57
#